data_AF-A0A7S1ZIL5-F1
#
_entry.id   AF-A0A7S1ZIL5-F1
#
_cell.length_a   1.000
_cell.length_b   1.000
_cell.length_c   1.000
_cell.angle_alpha   90.00
_cell.angle_beta   90.00
_cell.angle_gamma   90.00
#
_symmetry.space_group_name_H-M   'P 1'
#
loop_
_entity.id
_entity.type
_entity.pdbx_description
1 polymer ?
#
loop_
_entity_poly.entity_id
_entity_poly.type
_entity_poly.pdbx_seq_one_letter_code
_entity_poly.pdbx_strand_id
1 'polypeptide(L)'
;TMAATPERVETFLSDLIERFRPLRDRDLDALRQLKEEEEGPSAGPLEPWDAAYYVRAYKATQGVDEAKLREYFPLDHVKGEILSIYEELLGLKFVKVEDAKVWHPDVECYAVLESVTPGDSAGQNLLGYFYLDLFPRDGKYTHQCVYPLGPSFEVQKEDGGIKRVLPMCANIGNLPRGGEDGTPSMLRFREVETFFHEFGHVVHSVLSKSRHSLQSWAWSAVPWPGGVEQDFLEVPSMMLENFVWRPEVLRRLSKRPEDGSCLPEETISALSRSRFVMEGYSRS
;
A
#
# COMPACT_ATOMS: atom_id res chain seq x y z
N THR A 1 -1.91 -9.26 21.55
CA THR A 1 -2.33 -9.59 20.18
C THR A 1 -3.81 -9.90 20.20
N MET A 2 -4.51 -9.61 19.10
CA MET A 2 -5.94 -9.88 18.92
C MET A 2 -6.25 -11.39 19.03
N ALA A 3 -5.33 -12.25 18.57
CA ALA A 3 -5.46 -13.70 18.67
C ALA A 3 -5.53 -14.23 20.11
N ALA A 4 -4.98 -13.49 21.08
CA ALA A 4 -4.96 -13.77 22.53
C ALA A 4 -4.22 -15.06 22.99
N THR A 5 -4.36 -16.20 22.31
CA THR A 5 -3.71 -17.47 22.70
C THR A 5 -3.08 -18.20 21.50
N PRO A 6 -1.98 -18.96 21.70
CA PRO A 6 -1.38 -19.78 20.64
C PRO A 6 -2.35 -20.78 20.01
N GLU A 7 -3.23 -21.41 20.80
CA GLU A 7 -4.17 -22.43 20.31
C GLU A 7 -5.18 -21.86 19.31
N ARG A 8 -5.56 -20.59 19.48
CA ARG A 8 -6.42 -19.89 18.52
C ARG A 8 -5.70 -19.66 17.19
N VAL A 9 -4.41 -19.33 17.24
CA VAL A 9 -3.57 -19.18 16.04
C VAL A 9 -3.46 -20.52 15.32
N GLU A 10 -3.13 -21.60 16.03
CA GLU A 10 -3.00 -22.94 15.44
C GLU A 10 -4.30 -23.43 14.81
N THR A 11 -5.43 -23.22 15.49
CA THR A 11 -6.76 -23.58 14.96
C THR A 11 -7.09 -22.79 13.69
N PHE A 12 -6.83 -21.48 13.71
CA PHE A 12 -7.06 -20.61 12.55
C PHE A 12 -6.20 -21.02 11.35
N LEU A 13 -4.90 -21.25 11.55
CA LEU A 13 -3.99 -21.65 10.47
C LEU A 13 -4.35 -23.03 9.91
N SER A 14 -4.72 -23.99 10.76
CA SER A 14 -5.12 -25.33 10.32
C SER A 14 -6.40 -25.31 9.49
N ASP A 15 -7.42 -24.57 9.92
CA ASP A 15 -8.67 -24.40 9.16
C ASP A 15 -8.41 -23.69 7.82
N LEU A 16 -7.53 -22.69 7.79
CA LEU A 16 -7.13 -21.99 6.57
C LEU A 16 -6.46 -22.95 5.58
N ILE A 17 -5.45 -23.70 6.02
CA ILE A 17 -4.72 -24.66 5.17
C ILE A 17 -5.68 -25.69 4.55
N GLU A 18 -6.59 -26.26 5.34
CA GLU A 18 -7.54 -27.25 4.83
C GLU A 18 -8.51 -26.65 3.79
N ARG A 19 -8.98 -25.43 4.01
CA ARG A 19 -9.87 -24.74 3.07
C ARG A 19 -9.17 -24.34 1.77
N PHE A 20 -7.90 -23.96 1.84
CA PHE A 20 -7.13 -23.53 0.67
C PHE A 20 -6.54 -24.70 -0.12
N ARG A 21 -6.44 -25.90 0.46
CA ARG A 21 -5.89 -27.10 -0.18
C ARG A 21 -6.44 -27.37 -1.59
N PRO A 22 -7.76 -27.36 -1.86
CA PRO A 22 -8.27 -27.61 -3.21
C PRO A 22 -7.89 -26.51 -4.22
N LEU A 23 -7.73 -25.27 -3.75
CA LEU A 23 -7.32 -24.13 -4.57
C LEU A 23 -5.83 -24.21 -4.90
N ARG A 24 -5.00 -24.51 -3.90
CA ARG A 24 -3.57 -24.76 -4.07
C ARG A 24 -3.31 -25.88 -5.07
N ASP A 25 -3.99 -27.02 -4.91
CA ASP A 25 -3.76 -28.18 -5.77
C ASP A 25 -4.10 -27.85 -7.24
N ARG A 26 -5.21 -27.13 -7.47
CA ARG A 26 -5.57 -26.60 -8.79
C ARG A 26 -4.50 -25.68 -9.36
N ASP A 27 -3.99 -24.75 -8.56
CA ASP A 27 -2.97 -23.80 -9.02
C ASP A 27 -1.66 -24.53 -9.37
N LEU A 28 -1.21 -25.46 -8.52
CA LEU A 28 -0.03 -26.27 -8.77
C LEU A 28 -0.16 -27.15 -10.03
N ASP A 29 -1.33 -27.73 -10.26
CA ASP A 29 -1.60 -28.52 -11.47
C ASP A 29 -1.56 -27.65 -12.73
N ALA A 30 -2.09 -26.42 -12.67
CA ALA A 30 -1.99 -25.47 -13.76
C ALA A 30 -0.53 -25.08 -14.07
N LEU A 31 0.30 -24.89 -13.04
CA LEU A 31 1.73 -24.61 -13.22
C LEU A 31 2.50 -25.82 -13.80
N ARG A 32 2.18 -27.04 -13.36
CA ARG A 32 2.75 -28.28 -13.91
C ARG A 32 2.40 -28.45 -15.38
N GLN A 33 1.14 -28.22 -15.75
CA GLN A 33 0.70 -28.28 -17.14
C GLN A 33 1.45 -27.26 -18.00
N LEU A 34 1.59 -26.02 -17.53
CA LEU A 34 2.33 -25.00 -18.26
C LEU A 34 3.81 -25.37 -18.45
N LYS A 35 4.42 -26.01 -17.45
CA LYS A 35 5.79 -26.55 -17.55
C LYS A 35 5.90 -27.66 -18.60
N GLU A 36 4.98 -28.62 -18.59
CA GLU A 36 4.94 -29.70 -19.59
C GLU A 36 4.72 -29.17 -21.02
N GLU A 37 3.91 -28.13 -21.18
CA GLU A 37 3.68 -27.48 -22.47
C GLU A 37 4.94 -26.77 -23.02
N GLU A 38 5.76 -26.18 -22.14
CA GLU A 38 6.97 -25.44 -22.52
C GLU A 38 8.20 -26.34 -22.69
N GLU A 39 8.43 -27.28 -21.76
CA GLU A 39 9.61 -28.16 -21.75
C GLU A 39 9.38 -29.51 -22.44
N GLY A 40 8.12 -29.85 -22.74
CA GLY A 40 7.73 -31.09 -23.40
C GLY A 40 7.52 -32.28 -22.44
N PRO A 41 7.23 -33.48 -22.98
CA PRO A 41 6.85 -34.67 -22.19
C PRO A 41 7.92 -35.20 -21.23
N SER A 42 9.16 -34.72 -21.34
CA SER A 42 10.27 -35.07 -20.44
C SER A 42 10.47 -34.04 -19.33
N ALA A 43 9.57 -33.06 -19.20
CA ALA A 43 9.60 -32.10 -18.11
C ALA A 43 9.66 -32.82 -16.76
N GLY A 44 10.62 -32.43 -15.93
CA GLY A 44 10.69 -32.90 -14.56
C GLY A 44 9.55 -32.34 -13.70
N PRO A 45 9.43 -32.75 -12.42
CA PRO A 45 8.46 -32.16 -11.51
C PRO A 45 8.64 -30.63 -11.41
N LEU A 46 7.57 -29.92 -11.06
CA LEU A 46 7.65 -28.50 -10.73
C LEU A 46 8.44 -28.31 -9.44
N GLU A 47 9.60 -27.67 -9.52
CA GLU A 47 10.50 -27.45 -8.39
C GLU A 47 10.34 -26.05 -7.80
N PRO A 48 10.76 -25.80 -6.55
CA PRO A 48 10.58 -24.49 -5.90
C PRO A 48 11.17 -23.29 -6.67
N TRP A 49 12.27 -23.50 -7.41
CA TRP A 49 12.89 -22.45 -8.23
C TRP A 49 12.14 -22.16 -9.53
N ASP A 50 11.28 -23.09 -10.00
CA ASP A 50 10.47 -22.92 -11.20
C ASP A 50 9.23 -22.05 -10.93
N ALA A 51 8.73 -22.06 -9.69
CA ALA A 51 7.44 -21.49 -9.34
C ALA A 51 7.29 -20.01 -9.72
N ALA A 52 8.29 -19.18 -9.41
CA ALA A 52 8.24 -17.75 -9.73
C ALA A 52 8.19 -17.48 -11.23
N TYR A 53 8.82 -18.32 -12.04
CA TYR A 53 8.78 -18.24 -13.49
C TYR A 53 7.38 -18.62 -14.02
N TYR A 54 6.88 -19.80 -13.64
CA TYR A 54 5.60 -20.30 -14.15
C TYR A 54 4.40 -19.52 -13.61
N VAL A 55 4.43 -18.98 -12.39
CA VAL A 55 3.38 -18.08 -11.89
C VAL A 55 3.29 -16.82 -12.77
N ARG A 56 4.43 -16.23 -13.14
CA ARG A 56 4.47 -15.07 -14.03
C ARG A 56 3.99 -15.43 -15.44
N ALA A 57 4.45 -16.55 -15.98
CA ALA A 57 4.03 -17.04 -17.29
C ALA A 57 2.51 -17.32 -17.32
N TYR A 58 1.98 -17.98 -16.29
CA TYR A 58 0.55 -18.24 -16.15
C TYR A 58 -0.25 -16.92 -16.09
N LYS A 59 0.18 -15.95 -15.29
CA LYS A 59 -0.46 -14.62 -15.23
C LYS A 59 -0.43 -13.90 -16.59
N ALA A 60 0.64 -14.05 -17.37
CA ALA A 60 0.70 -13.49 -18.72
C ALA A 60 -0.37 -14.09 -19.65
N THR A 61 -0.70 -15.39 -19.51
CA THR A 61 -1.81 -16.01 -20.26
C THR A 61 -3.18 -15.42 -19.90
N GLN A 62 -3.30 -14.76 -18.74
CA GLN A 62 -4.52 -14.07 -18.30
C GLN A 62 -4.66 -12.64 -18.84
N GLY A 63 -3.76 -12.21 -19.74
CA GLY A 63 -3.79 -10.89 -20.35
C GLY A 63 -3.12 -9.79 -19.51
N VAL A 64 -2.28 -10.18 -18.53
CA VAL A 64 -1.52 -9.24 -17.70
C VAL A 64 -0.05 -9.24 -18.12
N ASP A 65 0.34 -8.23 -18.88
CA ASP A 65 1.72 -7.99 -19.28
C ASP A 65 2.32 -6.89 -18.39
N GLU A 66 3.09 -7.29 -17.36
CA GLU A 66 3.68 -6.37 -16.39
C GLU A 66 4.62 -5.33 -17.04
N ALA A 67 5.30 -5.69 -18.13
CA ALA A 67 6.21 -4.77 -18.81
C ALA A 67 5.42 -3.65 -19.50
N LYS A 68 4.31 -3.99 -20.17
CA LYS A 68 3.42 -2.99 -20.78
C LYS A 68 2.67 -2.15 -19.77
N LEU A 69 2.25 -2.75 -18.65
CA LEU A 69 1.55 -2.02 -17.57
C LEU A 69 2.40 -0.88 -17.03
N ARG A 70 3.71 -1.08 -16.91
CA ARG A 70 4.64 -0.07 -16.39
C ARG A 70 4.58 1.25 -17.16
N GLU A 71 4.27 1.23 -18.46
CA GLU A 71 4.18 2.42 -19.32
C GLU A 71 3.05 3.38 -18.91
N TYR A 72 2.12 2.94 -18.05
CA TYR A 72 0.94 3.72 -17.65
C TYR A 72 1.00 4.23 -16.21
N PHE A 73 2.08 4.01 -15.46
CA PHE A 73 2.14 4.38 -14.04
C PHE A 73 3.30 5.34 -13.74
N PRO A 74 3.30 6.58 -14.28
CA PRO A 74 4.28 7.59 -13.89
C PRO A 74 4.05 7.99 -12.43
N LEU A 75 5.13 8.01 -11.64
CA LEU A 75 5.10 8.21 -10.19
C LEU A 75 4.33 9.46 -9.78
N ASP A 76 4.57 10.60 -10.42
CA ASP A 76 3.91 11.85 -10.03
C ASP A 76 2.40 11.81 -10.23
N HIS A 77 1.93 11.17 -11.31
CA HIS A 77 0.51 10.94 -11.57
C HIS A 77 -0.09 9.99 -10.54
N VAL A 78 0.56 8.84 -10.32
CA VAL A 78 0.12 7.83 -9.34
C VAL A 78 0.04 8.43 -7.95
N LYS A 79 1.07 9.18 -7.52
CA LYS A 79 1.10 9.89 -6.24
C LYS A 79 -0.09 10.84 -6.13
N GLY A 80 -0.32 11.68 -7.15
CA GLY A 80 -1.44 12.62 -7.17
C GLY A 80 -2.80 11.92 -7.04
N GLU A 81 -3.01 10.84 -7.79
CA GLU A 81 -4.27 10.09 -7.76
C GLU A 81 -4.48 9.32 -6.46
N ILE A 82 -3.43 8.70 -5.89
CA ILE A 82 -3.53 8.07 -4.56
C ILE A 82 -3.95 9.11 -3.53
N LEU A 83 -3.27 10.26 -3.48
CA LEU A 83 -3.65 11.36 -2.59
C LEU A 83 -5.12 11.77 -2.81
N SER A 84 -5.54 12.00 -4.06
CA SER A 84 -6.92 12.39 -4.39
C SER A 84 -7.96 11.34 -3.98
N ILE A 85 -7.68 10.05 -4.17
CA ILE A 85 -8.58 8.95 -3.78
C ILE A 85 -8.78 8.96 -2.26
N TYR A 86 -7.71 9.16 -1.50
CA TYR A 86 -7.79 9.25 -0.04
C TYR A 86 -8.46 10.54 0.45
N GLU A 87 -8.27 11.67 -0.26
CA GLU A 87 -9.02 12.91 -0.01
C GLU A 87 -10.53 12.67 -0.13
N GLU A 88 -10.97 12.02 -1.22
CA GLU A 88 -12.38 11.72 -1.49
C GLU A 88 -12.95 10.69 -0.51
N LEU A 89 -12.21 9.60 -0.25
CA LEU A 89 -12.68 8.49 0.58
C LEU A 89 -12.86 8.90 2.05
N LEU A 90 -11.98 9.76 2.56
CA LEU A 90 -11.90 10.09 3.99
C LEU A 90 -12.29 11.53 4.31
N GLY A 91 -12.69 12.33 3.31
CA GLY A 91 -13.04 13.74 3.50
C GLY A 91 -11.85 14.57 3.97
N LEU A 92 -10.70 14.43 3.30
CA LEU A 92 -9.45 15.08 3.66
C LEU A 92 -8.99 16.05 2.57
N LYS A 93 -8.02 16.90 2.94
CA LYS A 93 -7.21 17.66 2.00
C LYS A 93 -5.74 17.53 2.37
N PHE A 94 -4.91 17.19 1.40
CA PHE A 94 -3.46 17.11 1.54
C PHE A 94 -2.82 18.33 0.87
N VAL A 95 -2.07 19.10 1.65
CA VAL A 95 -1.42 20.35 1.19
C VAL A 95 0.08 20.23 1.37
N LYS A 96 0.83 20.31 0.27
CA LYS A 96 2.29 20.29 0.32
C LYS A 96 2.82 21.51 1.09
N VAL A 97 3.79 21.28 1.97
CA VAL A 97 4.46 22.32 2.77
C VAL A 97 5.80 22.64 2.11
N GLU A 98 5.86 23.76 1.38
CA GLU A 98 7.02 24.11 0.55
C GLU A 98 8.32 24.31 1.34
N ASP A 99 8.25 24.96 2.52
CA ASP A 99 9.43 25.27 3.35
C ASP A 99 9.59 24.34 4.55
N ALA A 100 9.21 23.06 4.40
CA ALA A 100 9.31 22.08 5.47
C ALA A 100 10.78 21.77 5.82
N LYS A 101 11.08 21.69 7.12
CA LYS A 101 12.38 21.20 7.59
C LYS A 101 12.41 19.67 7.43
N VAL A 102 13.17 19.20 6.45
CA VAL A 102 13.28 17.78 6.11
C VAL A 102 14.72 17.26 6.25
N TRP A 103 14.89 15.95 6.39
CA TRP A 103 16.20 15.31 6.54
C TRP A 103 16.93 15.09 5.22
N HIS A 104 16.25 15.24 4.08
CA HIS A 104 16.83 15.08 2.75
C HIS A 104 16.06 15.94 1.72
N PRO A 105 16.71 16.54 0.69
CA PRO A 105 16.04 17.40 -0.28
C PRO A 105 14.88 16.76 -1.05
N ASP A 106 14.94 15.45 -1.26
CA ASP A 106 13.88 14.69 -1.96
C ASP A 106 12.65 14.38 -1.10
N VAL A 107 12.67 14.73 0.20
CA VAL A 107 11.56 14.43 1.11
C VAL A 107 10.51 15.51 0.98
N GLU A 108 9.28 15.11 0.69
CA GLU A 108 8.13 16.01 0.66
C GLU A 108 7.38 15.95 2.00
N CYS A 109 6.88 17.10 2.47
CA CYS A 109 6.01 17.18 3.64
C CYS A 109 4.62 17.65 3.23
N TYR A 110 3.58 17.04 3.80
CA TYR A 110 2.19 17.40 3.56
C TYR A 110 1.47 17.62 4.88
N ALA A 111 0.70 18.71 4.95
CA ALA A 111 -0.29 18.95 5.98
C ALA A 111 -1.60 18.23 5.62
N VAL A 112 -2.22 17.58 6.59
CA VAL A 112 -3.52 16.92 6.45
C VAL A 112 -4.60 17.77 7.09
N LEU A 113 -5.55 18.22 6.30
CA LEU A 113 -6.68 19.04 6.74
C LEU A 113 -7.98 18.24 6.59
N GLU A 114 -8.94 18.50 7.46
CA GLU A 114 -10.33 18.07 7.25
C GLU A 114 -10.92 18.84 6.06
N SER A 115 -11.55 18.14 5.12
CA SER A 115 -12.22 18.74 3.97
C SER A 115 -13.56 19.34 4.39
N VAL A 116 -13.92 20.49 3.83
CA VAL A 116 -15.21 21.15 4.11
C VAL A 116 -16.24 20.62 3.10
N THR A 117 -17.19 19.82 3.57
CA THR A 117 -18.36 19.43 2.77
C THR A 117 -19.28 20.66 2.59
N PRO A 118 -19.93 20.87 1.44
CA PRO A 118 -20.96 21.90 1.32
C PRO A 118 -22.09 21.67 2.35
N GLY A 119 -22.18 22.56 3.34
CA GLY A 119 -23.11 22.45 4.47
C GLY A 119 -22.44 22.39 5.85
N ASP A 120 -21.13 22.08 5.91
CA ASP A 120 -20.36 22.13 7.15
C ASP A 120 -19.79 23.54 7.39
N SER A 121 -20.06 24.07 8.59
CA SER A 121 -19.59 25.39 9.02
C SER A 121 -18.19 25.36 9.65
N ALA A 122 -17.48 24.23 9.58
CA ALA A 122 -16.16 24.06 10.17
C ALA A 122 -15.08 24.23 9.10
N GLY A 123 -14.19 25.20 9.31
CA GLY A 123 -13.04 25.46 8.43
C GLY A 123 -12.03 24.29 8.41
N GLN A 124 -11.02 24.43 7.55
CA GLN A 124 -9.92 23.48 7.35
C GLN A 124 -9.14 23.23 8.66
N ASN A 125 -9.58 22.26 9.46
CA ASN A 125 -8.92 21.89 10.70
C ASN A 125 -7.67 21.04 10.39
N LEU A 126 -6.53 21.43 10.94
CA LEU A 126 -5.27 20.70 10.78
C LEU A 126 -5.27 19.43 11.64
N LEU A 127 -5.16 18.27 10.99
CA LEU A 127 -5.21 16.96 11.61
C LEU A 127 -3.83 16.38 11.90
N GLY A 128 -2.80 16.74 11.13
CA GLY A 128 -1.44 16.27 11.32
C GLY A 128 -0.59 16.47 10.07
N TYR A 129 0.57 15.80 10.04
CA TYR A 129 1.49 15.86 8.91
C TYR A 129 1.96 14.47 8.50
N PHE A 130 2.32 14.31 7.24
CA PHE A 130 3.09 13.16 6.79
C PHE A 130 4.23 13.57 5.87
N TYR A 131 5.27 12.75 5.84
CA TYR A 131 6.42 12.90 4.96
C TYR A 131 6.46 11.78 3.95
N LEU A 132 6.81 12.08 2.70
CA LEU A 132 7.07 11.11 1.66
C LEU A 132 8.57 11.10 1.36
N ASP A 133 9.24 10.00 1.66
CA ASP A 133 10.64 9.75 1.35
C ASP A 133 10.71 8.55 0.39
N LEU A 134 10.48 8.79 -0.91
CA LEU A 134 10.12 7.72 -1.85
C LEU A 134 11.28 7.09 -2.61
N PHE A 135 12.47 7.70 -2.62
CA PHE A 135 13.55 7.29 -3.51
C PHE A 135 14.72 6.62 -2.79
N PRO A 136 15.41 5.65 -3.43
CA PRO A 136 16.59 5.01 -2.86
C PRO A 136 17.77 5.99 -2.76
N ARG A 137 18.60 5.76 -1.74
CA ARG A 137 19.92 6.38 -1.54
C ARG A 137 20.74 5.57 -0.53
N ASP A 138 22.06 5.73 -0.56
CA ASP A 138 22.97 5.05 0.36
C ASP A 138 22.62 5.33 1.82
N GLY A 139 22.66 4.29 2.65
CA GLY A 139 22.36 4.37 4.08
C GLY A 139 20.88 4.53 4.44
N LYS A 140 19.97 4.63 3.47
CA LYS A 140 18.52 4.63 3.70
C LYS A 140 17.99 3.21 3.91
N TYR A 141 16.96 3.08 4.74
CA TYR A 141 16.18 1.85 4.88
C TYR A 141 15.61 1.38 3.53
N THR A 142 15.79 0.10 3.22
CA THR A 142 15.59 -0.45 1.87
C THR A 142 14.20 -1.04 1.61
N HIS A 143 13.40 -1.24 2.65
CA HIS A 143 12.00 -1.68 2.49
C HIS A 143 11.06 -0.48 2.49
N GLN A 144 9.88 -0.67 1.90
CA GLN A 144 8.81 0.30 2.06
C GLN A 144 8.14 0.12 3.42
N CYS A 145 7.89 1.22 4.13
CA CYS A 145 7.17 1.22 5.41
C CYS A 145 6.68 2.61 5.78
N VAL A 146 5.72 2.67 6.71
CA VAL A 146 5.39 3.90 7.44
C VAL A 146 5.97 3.89 8.84
N TYR A 147 6.71 4.94 9.19
CA TYR A 147 7.25 5.15 10.52
C TYR A 147 6.53 6.30 11.24
N PRO A 148 5.84 6.05 12.36
CA PRO A 148 5.29 7.12 13.20
C PRO A 148 6.40 7.98 13.82
N LEU A 149 6.37 9.29 13.60
CA LEU A 149 7.33 10.26 14.15
C LEU A 149 6.80 10.92 15.42
N GLY A 150 5.49 11.07 15.56
CA GLY A 150 4.85 11.65 16.74
C GLY A 150 3.39 11.21 16.88
N PRO A 151 2.91 10.94 18.11
CA PRO A 151 1.52 10.53 18.35
C PRO A 151 0.58 11.73 18.51
N SER A 152 -0.72 11.49 18.36
CA SER A 152 -1.77 12.46 18.73
C SER A 152 -2.22 12.26 20.18
N PHE A 153 -2.12 13.28 21.02
CA PHE A 153 -2.61 13.20 22.40
C PHE A 153 -2.99 14.56 22.96
N GLU A 154 -3.66 14.57 24.11
CA GLU A 154 -4.08 15.78 24.78
C GLU A 154 -3.09 16.16 25.88
N VAL A 155 -2.72 17.44 25.92
CA VAL A 155 -1.93 18.03 27.00
C VAL A 155 -2.69 19.18 27.63
N GLN A 156 -2.58 19.31 28.95
CA GLN A 156 -3.10 20.46 29.66
C GLN A 156 -2.21 21.67 29.41
N LYS A 157 -2.83 22.78 29.03
CA LYS A 157 -2.20 24.09 28.90
C LYS A 157 -2.07 24.73 30.28
N GLU A 158 -1.14 25.67 30.41
CA GLU A 158 -0.95 26.46 31.64
C GLU A 158 -2.20 27.26 32.04
N ASP A 159 -3.03 27.65 31.06
CA ASP A 159 -4.31 28.36 31.27
C ASP A 159 -5.47 27.44 31.70
N GLY A 160 -5.20 26.14 31.91
CA GLY A 160 -6.20 25.13 32.25
C GLY A 160 -6.96 24.55 31.05
N GLY A 161 -6.71 25.04 29.83
CA GLY A 161 -7.28 24.49 28.61
C GLY A 161 -6.62 23.18 28.17
N ILE A 162 -7.18 22.54 27.14
CA ILE A 162 -6.59 21.34 26.52
C ILE A 162 -6.00 21.73 25.15
N LYS A 163 -4.78 21.28 24.88
CA LYS A 163 -4.15 21.34 23.56
C LYS A 163 -3.97 19.93 23.03
N ARG A 164 -4.33 19.71 21.77
CA ARG A 164 -3.97 18.48 21.06
C ARG A 164 -2.57 18.63 20.45
N VAL A 165 -1.70 17.67 20.72
CA VAL A 165 -0.47 17.43 19.97
C VAL A 165 -0.86 16.71 18.69
N LEU A 166 -0.38 17.20 17.55
CA LEU A 166 -0.71 16.65 16.25
C LEU A 166 0.24 15.48 15.89
N PRO A 167 -0.29 14.41 15.29
CA PRO A 167 0.51 13.28 14.86
C PRO A 167 1.34 13.61 13.63
N MET A 168 2.44 12.88 13.47
CA MET A 168 3.29 12.92 12.29
C MET A 168 3.80 11.52 11.96
N CYS A 169 3.93 11.19 10.69
CA CYS A 169 4.57 9.94 10.24
C CYS A 169 5.35 10.15 8.93
N ALA A 170 6.21 9.19 8.59
CA ALA A 170 6.97 9.18 7.34
C ALA A 170 6.69 7.89 6.56
N ASN A 171 6.26 8.01 5.31
CA ASN A 171 6.24 6.90 4.35
C ASN A 171 7.60 6.85 3.66
N ILE A 172 8.37 5.81 3.97
CA ILE A 172 9.72 5.57 3.49
C ILE A 172 9.60 4.48 2.43
N GLY A 173 10.03 4.77 1.21
CA GLY A 173 10.03 3.82 0.10
C GLY A 173 11.26 3.91 -0.79
N ASN A 174 11.34 3.01 -1.77
CA ASN A 174 12.48 2.89 -2.68
C ASN A 174 11.99 2.75 -4.13
N LEU A 175 11.05 3.61 -4.51
CA LEU A 175 10.49 3.69 -5.85
C LEU A 175 11.56 4.14 -6.85
N PRO A 176 11.47 3.69 -8.11
CA PRO A 176 12.46 4.03 -9.13
C PRO A 176 12.58 5.55 -9.28
N ARG A 177 13.78 6.03 -9.60
CA ARG A 177 13.98 7.43 -10.01
C ARG A 177 13.73 7.57 -11.51
N GLY A 178 13.31 8.77 -11.91
CA GLY A 178 13.37 9.17 -13.32
C GLY A 178 14.82 9.30 -13.79
N GLY A 179 15.00 9.37 -15.10
CA GLY A 179 16.30 9.65 -15.70
C GLY A 179 16.69 11.12 -15.50
N GLU A 180 17.99 11.39 -15.43
CA GLU A 180 18.53 12.76 -15.37
C GLU A 180 18.21 13.58 -16.64
N ASP A 181 17.86 12.88 -17.74
CA ASP A 181 17.41 13.43 -19.02
C ASP A 181 15.95 13.88 -19.03
N GLY A 182 15.26 13.82 -17.88
CA GLY A 182 13.84 14.14 -17.75
C GLY A 182 12.91 12.97 -18.03
N THR A 183 13.43 11.75 -18.21
CA THR A 183 12.62 10.53 -18.31
C THR A 183 11.81 10.34 -17.02
N PRO A 184 10.48 10.17 -17.08
CA PRO A 184 9.65 10.03 -15.89
C PRO A 184 9.98 8.75 -15.10
N SER A 185 9.81 8.81 -13.78
CA SER A 185 9.82 7.60 -12.96
C SER A 185 8.58 6.75 -13.25
N MET A 186 8.78 5.52 -13.71
CA MET A 186 7.70 4.61 -14.08
C MET A 186 7.61 3.43 -13.12
N LEU A 187 6.46 3.30 -12.45
CA LEU A 187 6.19 2.28 -11.46
C LEU A 187 5.69 0.97 -12.08
N ARG A 188 6.08 -0.15 -11.50
CA ARG A 188 5.39 -1.43 -11.69
C ARG A 188 4.09 -1.39 -10.93
N PHE A 189 3.08 -2.15 -11.37
CA PHE A 189 1.79 -2.18 -10.68
C PHE A 189 1.91 -2.61 -9.20
N ARG A 190 2.80 -3.55 -8.87
CA ARG A 190 3.08 -3.94 -7.49
C ARG A 190 3.61 -2.78 -6.63
N GLU A 191 4.36 -1.85 -7.21
CA GLU A 191 4.85 -0.66 -6.50
C GLU A 191 3.70 0.34 -6.26
N VAL A 192 2.74 0.43 -7.19
CA VAL A 192 1.50 1.21 -7.00
C VAL A 192 0.67 0.63 -5.86
N GLU A 193 0.46 -0.69 -5.86
CA GLU A 193 -0.24 -1.41 -4.78
C GLU A 193 0.44 -1.20 -3.42
N THR A 194 1.76 -1.37 -3.37
CA THR A 194 2.54 -1.16 -2.14
C THR A 194 2.44 0.29 -1.66
N PHE A 195 2.49 1.28 -2.57
CA PHE A 195 2.33 2.67 -2.17
C PHE A 195 0.92 2.95 -1.63
N PHE A 196 -0.12 2.38 -2.25
CA PHE A 196 -1.50 2.48 -1.76
C PHE A 196 -1.64 1.86 -0.35
N HIS A 197 -1.10 0.66 -0.16
CA HIS A 197 -1.06 -0.04 1.13
C HIS A 197 -0.44 0.83 2.23
N GLU A 198 0.74 1.37 1.97
CA GLU A 198 1.50 2.18 2.93
C GLU A 198 0.81 3.52 3.20
N PHE A 199 0.10 4.08 2.21
CA PHE A 199 -0.73 5.24 2.47
C PHE A 199 -1.91 4.94 3.40
N GLY A 200 -2.38 3.69 3.45
CA GLY A 200 -3.28 3.20 4.48
C GLY A 200 -2.71 3.35 5.90
N HIS A 201 -1.43 3.01 6.09
CA HIS A 201 -0.73 3.22 7.36
C HIS A 201 -0.51 4.71 7.67
N VAL A 202 -0.29 5.55 6.65
CA VAL A 202 -0.20 7.02 6.81
C VAL A 202 -1.51 7.56 7.39
N VAL A 203 -2.65 7.25 6.79
CA VAL A 203 -3.94 7.76 7.27
C VAL A 203 -4.34 7.16 8.61
N HIS A 204 -4.02 5.88 8.87
CA HIS A 204 -4.23 5.29 10.19
C HIS A 204 -3.42 6.04 11.27
N SER A 205 -2.18 6.42 10.98
CA SER A 205 -1.34 7.19 11.89
C SER A 205 -1.87 8.62 12.12
N VAL A 206 -2.22 9.33 11.05
CA VAL A 206 -2.59 10.75 11.14
C VAL A 206 -4.01 10.95 11.69
N LEU A 207 -4.94 10.04 11.39
CA LEU A 207 -6.33 10.17 11.84
C LEU A 207 -6.58 9.60 13.24
N SER A 208 -5.61 8.89 13.81
CA SER A 208 -5.69 8.40 15.18
C SER A 208 -5.80 9.55 16.18
N LYS A 209 -6.86 9.53 17.00
CA LYS A 209 -7.16 10.56 18.00
C LYS A 209 -7.33 9.91 19.36
N SER A 210 -6.31 10.04 20.22
CA SER A 210 -6.39 9.60 21.62
C SER A 210 -6.18 10.76 22.60
N ARG A 211 -6.60 10.56 23.85
CA ARG A 211 -6.22 11.42 24.98
C ARG A 211 -4.79 11.12 25.45
N HIS A 212 -4.36 9.88 25.33
CA HIS A 212 -3.09 9.39 25.86
C HIS A 212 -2.15 8.98 24.72
N SER A 213 -0.89 9.42 24.80
CA SER A 213 0.13 9.13 23.78
C SER A 213 0.30 7.64 23.54
N LEU A 214 0.30 6.82 24.60
CA LEU A 214 0.44 5.37 24.52
C LEU A 214 -0.61 4.71 23.62
N GLN A 215 -1.84 5.23 23.57
CA GLN A 215 -2.94 4.65 22.80
C GLN A 215 -3.06 5.22 21.38
N SER A 216 -2.25 6.24 21.03
CA SER A 216 -2.36 6.90 19.73
C SER A 216 -1.42 6.34 18.66
N TRP A 217 -0.48 5.49 19.04
CA TRP A 217 0.45 4.92 18.07
C TRP A 217 -0.30 3.97 17.14
N ALA A 218 -0.12 4.13 15.83
CA ALA A 218 -0.64 3.16 14.88
C ALA A 218 0.09 1.81 14.95
N TRP A 219 1.25 1.76 15.61
CA TRP A 219 2.13 0.60 15.71
C TRP A 219 2.35 0.21 17.17
N SER A 220 2.56 -1.09 17.41
CA SER A 220 2.97 -1.58 18.73
C SER A 220 4.40 -1.13 19.05
N ALA A 221 4.56 -0.29 20.07
CA ALA A 221 5.84 0.28 20.44
C ALA A 221 6.67 -0.70 21.30
N VAL A 222 7.21 -1.78 20.73
CA VAL A 222 8.03 -2.76 21.48
C VAL A 222 9.20 -2.07 22.21
N PRO A 223 9.44 -2.32 23.52
CA PRO A 223 8.80 -3.33 24.40
C PRO A 223 7.55 -2.84 25.15
N TRP A 224 7.09 -1.61 24.91
CA TRP A 224 5.97 -1.00 25.61
C TRP A 224 4.62 -1.34 24.95
N PRO A 225 3.57 -1.66 25.72
CA PRO A 225 2.23 -1.89 25.19
C PRO A 225 1.60 -0.54 24.82
N GLY A 226 1.95 -0.03 23.64
CA GLY A 226 1.33 1.14 23.05
C GLY A 226 0.73 0.80 21.69
N GLY A 227 -0.29 1.53 21.26
CA GLY A 227 -0.93 1.38 19.96
C GLY A 227 -1.85 0.16 19.83
N VAL A 228 -2.15 -0.18 18.57
CA VAL A 228 -2.98 -1.36 18.24
C VAL A 228 -2.17 -2.65 18.31
N GLU A 229 -2.87 -3.77 18.41
CA GLU A 229 -2.27 -5.09 18.37
C GLU A 229 -1.54 -5.34 17.03
N GLN A 230 -0.37 -6.00 17.08
CA GLN A 230 0.47 -6.25 15.90
C GLN A 230 -0.24 -7.06 14.80
N ASP A 231 -1.11 -7.99 15.19
CA ASP A 231 -1.95 -8.78 14.29
C ASP A 231 -3.22 -8.05 13.81
N PHE A 232 -3.42 -6.80 14.24
CA PHE A 232 -4.45 -5.88 13.72
C PHE A 232 -3.86 -4.74 12.88
N LEU A 233 -2.56 -4.43 13.03
CA LEU A 233 -1.87 -3.33 12.35
C LEU A 233 -2.15 -3.29 10.84
N GLU A 234 -2.12 -4.44 10.18
CA GLU A 234 -2.31 -4.54 8.72
C GLU A 234 -3.77 -4.51 8.27
N VAL A 235 -4.75 -4.56 9.18
CA VAL A 235 -6.16 -4.61 8.81
C VAL A 235 -6.58 -3.35 8.03
N PRO A 236 -6.26 -2.12 8.47
CA PRO A 236 -6.64 -0.92 7.70
C PRO A 236 -5.95 -0.83 6.34
N SER A 237 -4.64 -1.10 6.26
CA SER A 237 -3.87 -1.03 5.01
C SER A 237 -4.36 -2.06 3.99
N MET A 238 -4.50 -3.33 4.40
CA MET A 238 -5.01 -4.40 3.54
C MET A 238 -6.48 -4.18 3.13
N MET A 239 -7.31 -3.61 4.00
CA MET A 239 -8.68 -3.24 3.64
C MET A 239 -8.67 -2.19 2.52
N LEU A 240 -7.87 -1.14 2.66
CA LEU A 240 -7.77 -0.05 1.69
C LEU A 240 -7.12 -0.49 0.38
N GLU A 241 -6.17 -1.41 0.42
CA GLU A 241 -5.54 -2.01 -0.77
C GLU A 241 -6.59 -2.61 -1.74
N ASN A 242 -7.76 -3.04 -1.26
CA ASN A 242 -8.85 -3.51 -2.14
C ASN A 242 -9.29 -2.47 -3.19
N PHE A 243 -9.13 -1.17 -2.92
CA PHE A 243 -9.52 -0.11 -3.84
C PHE A 243 -8.63 -0.08 -5.08
N VAL A 244 -7.32 -0.38 -4.96
CA VAL A 244 -6.38 -0.35 -6.10
C VAL A 244 -6.78 -1.34 -7.19
N TRP A 245 -7.50 -2.40 -6.84
CA TRP A 245 -7.97 -3.44 -7.76
C TRP A 245 -9.32 -3.14 -8.42
N ARG A 246 -9.97 -2.03 -8.08
CA ARG A 246 -11.26 -1.62 -8.68
C ARG A 246 -11.03 -1.00 -10.06
N PRO A 247 -11.82 -1.36 -11.11
CA PRO A 247 -11.65 -0.79 -12.45
C PRO A 247 -11.65 0.73 -12.50
N GLU A 248 -12.52 1.39 -11.72
CA GLU A 248 -12.57 2.85 -11.59
C GLU A 248 -11.26 3.45 -11.07
N VAL A 249 -10.64 2.81 -10.09
CA VAL A 249 -9.39 3.28 -9.48
C VAL A 249 -8.21 2.98 -10.39
N LEU A 250 -8.14 1.80 -10.99
CA LEU A 250 -7.12 1.46 -11.99
C LEU A 250 -7.10 2.44 -13.15
N ARG A 251 -8.29 2.83 -13.64
CA ARG A 251 -8.43 3.83 -14.71
C ARG A 251 -7.82 5.17 -14.31
N ARG A 252 -8.12 5.64 -13.09
CA ARG A 252 -7.58 6.89 -12.54
C ARG A 252 -6.06 6.83 -12.40
N LEU A 253 -5.54 5.76 -11.80
CA LEU A 253 -4.11 5.57 -11.56
C LEU A 253 -3.29 5.44 -12.85
N SER A 254 -3.93 5.01 -13.95
CA SER A 254 -3.26 4.84 -15.24
C SER A 254 -3.25 6.12 -16.09
N LYS A 255 -2.05 6.51 -16.54
CA LYS A 255 -1.84 7.56 -17.53
C LYS A 255 -0.50 7.38 -18.24
N ARG A 256 -0.54 7.17 -19.55
CA ARG A 256 0.64 7.12 -20.40
C ARG A 256 1.23 8.54 -20.56
N PRO A 257 2.53 8.77 -20.29
CA PRO A 257 3.13 10.10 -20.38
C PRO A 257 3.08 10.73 -21.78
N GLU A 258 3.19 9.93 -22.83
CA GLU A 258 3.36 10.43 -24.21
C GLU A 258 2.08 11.05 -24.79
N ASP A 259 0.92 10.43 -24.51
CA ASP A 259 -0.36 10.82 -25.12
C ASP A 259 -1.48 11.05 -24.09
N GLY A 260 -1.21 10.81 -22.81
CA GLY A 260 -2.19 10.94 -21.72
C GLY A 260 -3.25 9.84 -21.68
N SER A 261 -3.13 8.79 -22.49
CA SER A 261 -4.10 7.69 -22.54
C SER A 261 -4.08 6.86 -21.25
N CYS A 262 -5.25 6.40 -20.83
CA CYS A 262 -5.39 5.43 -19.73
C CYS A 262 -5.17 4.01 -20.24
N LEU A 263 -5.06 3.05 -19.32
CA LEU A 263 -5.05 1.64 -19.67
C LEU A 263 -6.31 1.27 -20.48
N PRO A 264 -6.19 0.42 -21.52
CA PRO A 264 -7.36 -0.12 -22.22
C PRO A 264 -8.29 -0.87 -21.26
N GLU A 265 -9.60 -0.78 -21.49
CA GLU A 265 -10.60 -1.39 -20.59
C GLU A 265 -10.45 -2.91 -20.44
N GLU A 266 -10.00 -3.59 -21.51
CA GLU A 266 -9.69 -5.01 -21.47
C GLU A 266 -8.52 -5.31 -20.52
N THR A 267 -7.46 -4.48 -20.55
CA THR A 267 -6.32 -4.61 -19.64
C THR A 267 -6.71 -4.29 -18.20
N ILE A 268 -7.53 -3.26 -17.97
CA ILE A 268 -8.09 -2.96 -16.63
C ILE A 268 -8.87 -4.16 -16.09
N SER A 269 -9.74 -4.72 -16.93
CA SER A 269 -10.55 -5.89 -16.56
C SER A 269 -9.70 -7.12 -16.28
N ALA A 270 -8.68 -7.39 -17.10
CA ALA A 270 -7.73 -8.48 -16.90
C ALA A 270 -6.93 -8.29 -15.59
N LEU A 271 -6.40 -7.09 -15.36
CA LEU A 271 -5.64 -6.76 -14.16
C LEU A 271 -6.52 -6.90 -12.90
N SER A 272 -7.73 -6.36 -12.89
CA SER A 272 -8.66 -6.50 -11.76
C SER A 272 -8.97 -7.97 -11.41
N ARG A 273 -9.19 -8.83 -12.42
CA ARG A 273 -9.42 -10.27 -12.21
C ARG A 273 -8.16 -11.01 -11.74
N SER A 274 -6.99 -10.55 -12.17
CA SER A 274 -5.70 -11.19 -11.86
C SER A 274 -5.36 -11.20 -10.38
N ARG A 275 -6.01 -10.35 -9.57
CA ARG A 275 -5.91 -10.34 -8.11
C ARG A 275 -6.08 -11.72 -7.47
N PHE A 276 -6.97 -12.53 -8.02
CA PHE A 276 -7.29 -13.86 -7.46
C PHE A 276 -6.55 -15.01 -8.15
N VAL A 277 -5.68 -14.69 -9.10
CA VAL A 277 -4.92 -15.69 -9.88
C VAL A 277 -3.73 -16.18 -9.07
N MET A 278 -3.62 -17.50 -8.91
CA MET A 278 -2.59 -18.18 -8.12
C MET A 278 -2.63 -17.89 -6.61
N GLU A 279 -3.76 -17.41 -6.09
CA GLU A 279 -3.91 -17.15 -4.64
C GLU A 279 -3.96 -18.44 -3.81
N GLY A 280 -4.38 -19.57 -4.41
CA GLY A 280 -4.33 -20.87 -3.75
C GLY A 280 -2.90 -21.30 -3.46
N TYR A 281 -2.00 -21.16 -4.44
CA TYR A 281 -0.57 -21.39 -4.25
C TYR A 281 0.09 -20.34 -3.34
N SER A 282 -0.26 -19.06 -3.51
CA SER A 282 0.41 -17.96 -2.80
C SER A 282 0.07 -17.87 -1.31
N ARG A 283 -1.08 -18.42 -0.89
CA ARG A 283 -1.57 -18.40 0.51
C ARG A 283 -1.49 -19.74 1.23
N SER A 284 -0.96 -20.78 0.58
CA SER A 284 -0.84 -22.12 1.15
C SER A 284 0.51 -22.43 1.77
#